data_AF-A0A6B9FFL5-F1
#
_entry.id   AF-A0A6B9FFL5-F1
#
_cell.length_a   1.000
_cell.length_b   1.000
_cell.length_c   1.000
_cell.angle_alpha   90.00
_cell.angle_beta   90.00
_cell.angle_gamma   90.00
#
_symmetry.space_group_name_H-M   'P 1'
#
loop_
_entity.id
_entity.type
_entity.pdbx_description
1 polymer ?
#
loop_
_entity_poly.entity_id
_entity_poly.type
_entity_poly.pdbx_seq_one_letter_code
_entity_poly.pdbx_strand_id
1 'polypeptide(L)'
;MNDATEEMSLAELREEIEGIDRELVELIARRTYVAGTVAEVKEERDLPTTDESQEARVMERAGENAEHFDVDANLVKAIFRLLIELNKVEQRESR
;
A
#
# COMPACT_ATOMS: atom_id res chain seq x y z
N MET A 1 2.75 -0.66 -22.93
CA MET A 1 2.91 0.74 -22.48
C MET A 1 3.48 1.51 -23.65
N ASN A 2 2.85 2.64 -23.97
CA ASN A 2 2.90 3.32 -25.26
C ASN A 2 4.24 4.05 -25.51
N ASP A 3 4.65 3.99 -26.77
CA ASP A 3 5.34 4.95 -27.66
C ASP A 3 5.60 6.41 -27.16
N ALA A 4 4.84 6.93 -26.19
CA ALA A 4 4.96 8.31 -25.70
C ALA A 4 6.21 8.57 -24.85
N THR A 5 6.75 7.55 -24.16
CA THR A 5 7.98 7.68 -23.36
C THR A 5 9.26 7.72 -24.19
N GLU A 6 9.22 7.33 -25.47
CA GLU A 6 10.41 7.32 -26.34
C GLU A 6 10.85 8.73 -26.78
N GLU A 7 9.94 9.71 -26.73
CA GLU A 7 10.23 11.12 -27.08
C GLU A 7 10.50 12.01 -25.86
N MET A 8 10.29 11.52 -24.64
CA MET A 8 10.46 12.31 -23.42
C MET A 8 11.94 12.48 -23.06
N SER A 9 12.29 13.69 -22.66
CA SER A 9 13.59 13.96 -22.07
C SER A 9 13.73 13.29 -20.70
N LEU A 10 14.97 13.06 -20.28
CA LEU A 10 15.27 12.56 -18.93
C LEU A 10 14.68 13.46 -17.82
N ALA A 11 14.53 14.76 -18.08
CA ALA A 11 13.93 15.69 -17.13
C ALA A 11 12.43 15.42 -16.97
N GLU A 12 11.70 15.24 -18.06
CA GLU A 12 10.27 14.95 -18.06
C GLU A 12 9.95 13.59 -17.41
N LEU A 13 10.75 12.56 -17.71
CA LEU A 13 10.59 11.24 -17.06
C LEU A 13 10.81 11.30 -15.54
N ARG A 14 11.71 12.16 -15.07
CA ARG A 14 11.93 12.37 -13.63
C ARG A 14 10.77 13.11 -12.97
N GLU A 15 10.23 14.11 -13.65
CA GLU A 15 9.04 14.83 -13.16
C GLU A 15 7.82 13.90 -13.08
N GLU A 16 7.68 12.97 -14.03
CA GLU A 16 6.64 11.94 -13.99
C GLU A 16 6.82 11.00 -12.77
N ILE A 17 8.04 10.53 -12.50
CA ILE A 17 8.35 9.75 -11.30
C ILE A 17 8.02 10.54 -10.03
N GLU A 18 8.38 11.81 -9.94
CA GLU A 18 8.03 12.66 -8.79
C GLU A 18 6.51 12.83 -8.62
N GLY A 19 5.76 12.84 -9.73
CA GLY A 19 4.30 12.78 -9.71
C GLY A 19 3.79 11.48 -9.09
N ILE A 20 4.27 10.34 -9.59
CA ILE A 20 3.93 9.01 -9.10
C ILE A 20 4.27 8.87 -7.60
N ASP A 21 5.44 9.35 -7.18
CA ASP A 21 5.87 9.32 -5.77
C ASP A 21 4.91 10.08 -4.85
N ARG A 22 4.42 11.24 -5.29
CA ARG A 22 3.40 12.01 -4.56
C ARG A 22 2.09 11.22 -4.46
N GLU A 23 1.62 10.65 -5.55
CA GLU A 23 0.40 9.83 -5.58
C GLU A 23 0.53 8.59 -4.68
N LEU A 24 1.70 7.95 -4.64
CA LEU A 24 1.98 6.83 -3.75
C LEU A 24 1.84 7.23 -2.28
N VAL A 25 2.39 8.39 -1.88
CA VAL A 25 2.25 8.89 -0.51
C VAL A 25 0.78 9.18 -0.16
N GLU A 26 0.03 9.80 -1.08
CA GLU A 26 -1.41 10.04 -0.88
C GLU A 26 -2.21 8.74 -0.72
N LEU A 27 -1.93 7.73 -1.55
CA LEU A 27 -2.55 6.41 -1.46
C LEU A 27 -2.20 5.70 -0.14
N ILE A 28 -0.96 5.81 0.32
CA ILE A 28 -0.52 5.27 1.61
C ILE A 28 -1.30 5.93 2.76
N ALA A 29 -1.37 7.27 2.77
CA ALA A 29 -2.10 8.01 3.80
C ALA A 29 -3.58 7.61 3.83
N ARG A 30 -4.23 7.54 2.66
CA ARG A 30 -5.62 7.10 2.53
C ARG A 30 -5.82 5.67 3.03
N ARG A 31 -4.91 4.75 2.70
CA ARG A 31 -4.95 3.35 3.17
C ARG A 31 -4.84 3.28 4.69
N THR A 32 -3.92 4.04 5.27
CA THR A 32 -3.73 4.11 6.73
C THR A 32 -4.97 4.62 7.44
N TYR A 33 -5.59 5.69 6.92
CA TYR A 33 -6.85 6.22 7.46
C TYR A 33 -7.97 5.16 7.47
N VAL A 34 -8.22 4.51 6.32
CA VAL A 34 -9.27 3.47 6.21
C VAL A 34 -8.99 2.30 7.16
N ALA A 35 -7.73 1.88 7.30
CA ALA A 35 -7.36 0.82 8.22
C ALA A 35 -7.50 1.23 9.69
N GLY A 36 -7.35 2.51 10.02
CA GLY A 36 -7.71 3.09 11.32
C GLY A 36 -9.20 2.98 11.59
N THR A 37 -10.05 3.42 10.67
CA THR A 37 -11.52 3.30 10.79
C THR A 37 -11.98 1.84 10.94
N VAL A 38 -11.32 0.90 10.26
CA VAL A 38 -11.63 -0.54 10.46
C VAL A 38 -11.29 -0.99 11.88
N ALA A 39 -10.24 -0.48 12.49
CA ALA A 39 -9.88 -0.80 13.87
C ALA A 39 -10.90 -0.24 14.87
N GLU A 40 -11.34 1.01 14.68
CA GLU A 40 -12.42 1.63 15.48
C GLU A 40 -13.70 0.79 15.43
N VAL A 41 -14.13 0.39 14.23
CA VAL A 41 -15.32 -0.47 14.06
C VAL A 41 -15.14 -1.84 14.72
N LYS A 42 -13.91 -2.39 14.74
CA LYS A 42 -13.63 -3.65 15.44
C LYS A 42 -13.73 -3.47 16.95
N GLU A 43 -13.21 -2.37 17.49
CA GLU A 43 -13.29 -2.02 18.91
C GLU A 43 -14.74 -1.83 19.38
N GLU A 44 -15.55 -1.08 18.62
CA GLU A 44 -16.99 -0.89 18.91
C GLU A 44 -17.80 -2.20 18.95
N ARG A 45 -17.26 -3.26 18.33
CA ARG A 45 -17.92 -4.57 18.20
C ARG A 45 -17.24 -5.66 19.04
N ASP A 46 -16.31 -5.31 19.93
CA ASP A 46 -15.52 -6.25 20.73
C ASP A 46 -14.80 -7.31 19.87
N LEU A 47 -14.39 -6.94 18.65
CA LEU A 47 -13.67 -7.81 17.73
C LEU A 47 -12.14 -7.69 17.94
N PRO A 48 -11.37 -8.78 17.74
CA PRO A 48 -9.92 -8.73 17.83
C PRO A 48 -9.33 -7.72 16.82
N THR A 49 -8.43 -6.87 17.33
CA THR A 49 -7.72 -5.89 16.50
C THR A 49 -6.65 -6.53 15.62
N THR A 50 -6.04 -7.63 16.07
CA THR A 50 -5.15 -8.46 15.25
C THR A 50 -5.95 -9.48 14.45
N ASP A 51 -5.68 -9.56 13.14
CA ASP A 51 -6.39 -10.42 12.21
C ASP A 51 -5.41 -10.99 11.17
N GLU A 52 -4.72 -12.07 11.57
CA GLU A 52 -3.72 -12.76 10.74
C GLU A 52 -4.33 -13.26 9.43
N SER A 53 -5.62 -13.62 9.43
CA SER A 53 -6.33 -14.05 8.23
C SER A 53 -6.46 -12.92 7.22
N GLN A 54 -6.73 -11.71 7.69
CA GLN A 54 -6.77 -10.53 6.84
C GLN A 54 -5.38 -10.12 6.36
N GLU A 55 -4.33 -10.24 7.19
CA GLU A 55 -2.95 -10.01 6.76
C GLU A 55 -2.55 -10.98 5.63
N ALA A 56 -2.87 -12.27 5.76
CA ALA A 56 -2.62 -13.25 4.70
C ALA A 56 -3.32 -12.88 3.38
N ARG A 57 -4.59 -12.45 3.43
CA ARG A 57 -5.35 -12.01 2.25
C ARG A 57 -4.80 -10.73 1.62
N VAL A 58 -4.25 -9.82 2.42
CA VAL A 58 -3.54 -8.63 1.89
C VAL A 58 -2.29 -9.06 1.13
N MET A 59 -1.54 -10.03 1.65
CA MET A 59 -0.32 -10.55 1.03
C MET A 59 -0.58 -11.38 -0.24
N GLU A 60 -1.70 -12.12 -0.26
CA GLU A 60 -2.18 -12.83 -1.45
C GLU A 60 -2.47 -11.84 -2.58
N ARG A 61 -3.32 -10.84 -2.34
CA ARG A 61 -3.62 -9.79 -3.32
C ARG A 61 -2.38 -9.04 -3.79
N ALA A 62 -1.42 -8.78 -2.89
CA ALA A 62 -0.16 -8.14 -3.26
C ALA A 62 0.65 -8.98 -4.25
N GLY A 63 0.64 -10.31 -4.08
CA GLY A 63 1.25 -11.26 -5.02
C GLY A 63 0.53 -11.27 -6.38
N GLU A 64 -0.79 -11.41 -6.37
CA GLU A 64 -1.60 -11.43 -7.61
C GLU A 64 -1.42 -10.14 -8.43
N ASN A 65 -1.39 -8.98 -7.78
CA ASN A 65 -1.15 -7.71 -8.47
C ASN A 65 0.28 -7.61 -9.01
N ALA A 66 1.28 -8.10 -8.27
CA ALA A 66 2.65 -8.10 -8.75
C ALA A 66 2.81 -8.93 -10.03
N GLU A 67 2.19 -10.11 -10.06
CA GLU A 67 2.14 -10.95 -11.25
C GLU A 67 1.41 -10.27 -12.41
N HIS A 68 0.28 -9.59 -12.13
CA HIS A 68 -0.50 -8.89 -13.15
C HIS A 68 0.28 -7.74 -13.82
N PHE A 69 1.14 -7.05 -13.08
CA PHE A 69 1.94 -5.94 -13.58
C PHE A 69 3.38 -6.34 -13.97
N ASP A 70 3.68 -7.63 -14.04
CA ASP A 70 5.00 -8.18 -14.38
C ASP A 70 6.15 -7.61 -13.51
N VAL A 71 5.90 -7.44 -12.20
CA VAL A 71 6.89 -7.01 -11.20
C VAL A 71 7.20 -8.11 -10.18
N ASP A 72 8.36 -8.02 -9.52
CA ASP A 72 8.78 -9.04 -8.55
C ASP A 72 7.82 -9.11 -7.35
N ALA A 73 7.14 -10.26 -7.22
CA ALA A 73 6.16 -10.50 -6.18
C ALA A 73 6.73 -10.44 -4.76
N ASN A 74 8.00 -10.78 -4.55
CA ASN A 74 8.63 -10.70 -3.24
C ASN A 74 8.89 -9.25 -2.83
N LEU A 75 9.30 -8.39 -3.76
CA LEU A 75 9.49 -6.96 -3.52
C LEU A 75 8.16 -6.26 -3.25
N VAL A 76 7.12 -6.53 -4.03
CA VAL A 76 5.78 -5.98 -3.78
C VAL A 76 5.25 -6.44 -2.42
N LYS A 77 5.38 -7.73 -2.10
CA LYS A 77 5.03 -8.26 -0.78
C LYS A 77 5.82 -7.59 0.35
N ALA A 78 7.10 -7.24 0.14
CA ALA A 78 7.89 -6.51 1.13
C ALA A 78 7.31 -5.11 1.42
N ILE A 79 6.91 -4.37 0.38
CA ILE A 79 6.23 -3.08 0.53
C ILE A 79 4.94 -3.25 1.33
N PHE A 80 4.12 -4.24 1.00
CA PHE A 80 2.86 -4.48 1.71
C PHE A 80 3.06 -4.87 3.18
N ARG A 81 4.15 -5.58 3.53
CA ARG A 81 4.51 -5.80 4.93
C ARG A 81 4.77 -4.48 5.66
N LEU A 82 5.52 -3.56 5.06
CA LEU A 82 5.75 -2.23 5.64
C LEU A 82 4.44 -1.46 5.82
N LEU A 83 3.50 -1.55 4.88
CA LEU A 83 2.19 -0.90 4.99
C LEU A 83 1.29 -1.51 6.08
N ILE A 84 1.43 -2.80 6.37
CA ILE A 84 0.76 -3.45 7.50
C ILE A 84 1.38 -2.97 8.80
N GLU A 85 2.71 -2.95 8.88
CA GLU A 85 3.42 -2.50 10.08
C GLU A 85 3.17 -1.03 10.39
N LEU A 86 3.15 -0.15 9.37
CA LEU A 86 2.77 1.26 9.52
C LEU A 86 1.41 1.39 10.21
N ASN A 87 0.41 0.63 9.76
CA ASN A 87 -0.92 0.67 10.37
C ASN A 87 -0.93 0.17 11.82
N LYS A 88 -0.15 -0.88 12.14
CA LYS A 88 -0.02 -1.38 13.52
C LYS A 88 0.64 -0.35 14.45
N VAL A 89 1.61 0.42 13.95
CA VAL A 89 2.27 1.49 14.72
C VAL A 89 1.28 2.60 15.04
N GLU A 90 0.59 3.13 14.02
CA GLU A 90 -0.42 4.19 14.18
C GLU A 90 -1.54 3.80 15.16
N GLN A 91 -2.00 2.55 15.12
CA GLN A 91 -2.99 2.03 16.07
C GLN A 91 -2.47 1.93 17.50
N ARG A 92 -1.16 1.74 17.72
CA ARG A 92 -0.58 1.73 19.08
C ARG A 92 -0.47 3.13 19.65
N GLU A 93 -0.18 4.12 18.81
CA GLU A 93 -0.06 5.53 19.23
C GLU A 93 -1.42 6.18 19.49
N SER A 94 -2.49 5.68 18.85
CA SER A 94 -3.86 6.19 19.00
C SER A 94 -4.65 5.56 20.16
N ARG A 95 -4.06 4.63 20.93
CA ARG A 95 -4.63 3.99 22.13
C ARG A 95 -4.18 4.69 23.40
#